data_AF-A0A6A5XIM2-F1
#
_entry.id   AF-A0A6A5XIM2-F1
#
_cell.length_a   1.000
_cell.length_b   1.000
_cell.length_c   1.000
_cell.angle_alpha   90.00
_cell.angle_beta   90.00
_cell.angle_gamma   90.00
#
_symmetry.space_group_name_H-M   'P 1'
#
loop_
_entity.id
_entity.type
_entity.pdbx_description
1 polymer ?
#
loop_
_entity_poly.entity_id
_entity_poly.type
_entity_poly.pdbx_seq_one_letter_code
_entity_poly.pdbx_strand_id
1 'polypeptide(L)'
;MKHNSLFVQMRQRAAKVRGAPDVRLAALSHNQYAVACMMADRTEEAIESFLTFIETYRPLSTYEKDMDSNPILNVGFAYRLKGDLKSALDILTAGLKDRESVFGPMDSVSYQYFIPLS
;
A
#
# COMPACT_ATOMS: atom_id res chain seq x y z
N MET A 1 -0.16 -7.25 -16.92
CA MET A 1 0.28 -8.21 -15.89
C MET A 1 1.76 -8.60 -15.97
N LYS A 2 2.30 -9.05 -17.10
CA LYS A 2 3.70 -9.54 -17.23
C LYS A 2 4.78 -8.59 -16.69
N HIS A 3 4.61 -7.28 -16.92
CA HIS A 3 5.58 -6.27 -16.47
C HIS A 3 5.59 -6.08 -14.94
N ASN A 4 4.42 -6.05 -14.29
CA ASN A 4 4.34 -5.86 -12.83
C ASN A 4 4.84 -7.11 -12.08
N SER A 5 4.50 -8.31 -12.56
CA SER A 5 5.04 -9.55 -12.00
C SER A 5 6.55 -9.67 -12.19
N LEU A 6 7.06 -9.27 -13.36
CA LEU A 6 8.50 -9.25 -13.63
C LEU A 6 9.20 -8.22 -12.74
N PHE A 7 8.59 -7.04 -12.54
CA PHE A 7 9.09 -6.02 -11.64
C PHE A 7 9.20 -6.57 -10.21
N VAL A 8 8.14 -7.14 -9.64
CA VAL A 8 8.18 -7.76 -8.30
C VAL A 8 9.32 -8.77 -8.19
N GLN A 9 9.46 -9.69 -9.15
CA GLN A 9 10.52 -10.70 -9.14
C GLN A 9 11.94 -10.11 -9.24
N MET A 10 12.14 -9.11 -10.11
CA MET A 10 13.42 -8.41 -10.24
C MET A 10 13.80 -7.70 -8.94
N ARG A 11 12.82 -7.14 -8.23
CA ARG A 11 13.04 -6.43 -6.96
C ARG A 11 13.35 -7.37 -5.81
N GLN A 12 12.64 -8.49 -5.71
CA GLN A 12 12.96 -9.56 -4.75
C GLN A 12 14.38 -10.11 -4.97
N ARG A 13 14.81 -10.25 -6.24
CA ARG A 13 16.19 -10.66 -6.56
C ARG A 13 17.21 -9.59 -6.18
N ALA A 14 16.94 -8.31 -6.49
CA ALA A 14 17.83 -7.21 -6.13
C ALA A 14 18.00 -7.08 -4.60
N ALA A 15 16.91 -7.26 -3.84
CA ALA A 15 16.91 -7.30 -2.38
C ALA A 15 17.78 -8.44 -1.82
N LYS A 16 17.77 -9.63 -2.45
CA LYS A 16 18.64 -10.75 -2.06
C LYS A 16 20.12 -10.50 -2.35
N VAL A 17 20.45 -9.84 -3.46
CA VAL A 17 21.85 -9.60 -3.90
C VAL A 17 22.55 -8.52 -3.08
N ARG A 18 21.83 -7.48 -2.62
CA ARG A 18 22.42 -6.35 -1.88
C ARG A 18 22.71 -6.62 -0.40
N GLY A 19 22.35 -7.79 0.14
CA GLY A 19 22.57 -8.14 1.56
C GLY A 19 21.73 -7.36 2.58
N ALA A 20 21.11 -6.25 2.17
CA ALA A 20 20.01 -5.60 2.84
C ALA A 20 18.81 -5.66 1.89
N PRO A 21 17.72 -6.35 2.24
CA PRO A 21 16.55 -6.33 1.41
C PRO A 21 16.09 -4.88 1.27
N ASP A 22 15.91 -4.41 0.04
CA ASP A 22 15.35 -3.09 -0.20
C ASP A 22 13.83 -3.19 0.02
N VAL A 23 13.46 -3.37 1.27
CA VAL A 23 12.12 -3.77 1.69
C VAL A 23 11.10 -2.71 1.30
N ARG A 24 11.50 -1.43 1.24
CA ARG A 24 10.69 -0.32 0.71
C ARG A 24 10.38 -0.52 -0.77
N LEU A 25 11.37 -0.87 -1.57
CA LEU A 25 11.19 -1.11 -2.99
C LEU A 25 10.42 -2.41 -3.27
N ALA A 26 10.57 -3.43 -2.43
CA ALA A 26 9.75 -4.63 -2.46
C ALA A 26 8.29 -4.31 -2.11
N ALA A 27 8.04 -3.59 -1.02
CA ALA A 27 6.72 -3.13 -0.63
C ALA A 27 6.06 -2.34 -1.78
N LEU A 28 6.67 -1.26 -2.29
CA LEU A 28 6.12 -0.48 -3.40
C LEU A 28 5.73 -1.32 -4.63
N SER A 29 6.49 -2.39 -4.93
CA SER A 29 6.16 -3.31 -6.02
C SER A 29 4.87 -4.12 -5.76
N HIS A 30 4.60 -4.50 -4.51
CA HIS A 30 3.34 -5.14 -4.11
C HIS A 30 2.14 -4.20 -4.29
N ASN A 31 2.29 -2.90 -3.97
CA ASN A 31 1.22 -1.92 -4.19
C ASN A 31 0.87 -1.78 -5.68
N GLN A 32 1.87 -1.68 -6.56
CA GLN A 32 1.65 -1.60 -8.01
C GLN A 32 1.08 -2.89 -8.60
N TYR A 33 1.52 -4.05 -8.10
CA TYR A 33 0.96 -5.33 -8.49
C TYR A 33 -0.50 -5.47 -8.06
N ALA A 34 -0.82 -5.09 -6.83
CA ALA A 34 -2.16 -5.18 -6.27
C ALA A 34 -3.16 -4.28 -7.03
N VAL A 35 -2.78 -3.05 -7.38
CA VAL A 35 -3.62 -2.18 -8.24
C VAL A 35 -3.87 -2.84 -9.60
N ALA A 36 -2.87 -3.48 -10.20
CA ALA A 36 -3.08 -4.18 -11.47
C ALA A 36 -3.98 -5.43 -11.33
N CYS A 37 -3.91 -6.14 -10.20
CA CYS A 37 -4.85 -7.22 -9.89
C CYS A 37 -6.28 -6.68 -9.76
N MET A 38 -6.48 -5.56 -9.08
CA MET A 38 -7.80 -4.92 -9.00
C MET A 38 -8.37 -4.56 -10.38
N MET A 39 -7.55 -3.99 -11.26
CA MET A 39 -7.97 -3.66 -12.63
C MET A 39 -8.27 -4.89 -13.50
N ALA A 40 -7.78 -6.07 -13.10
CA ALA A 40 -7.99 -7.34 -13.79
C ALA A 40 -9.06 -8.21 -13.10
N ASP A 41 -9.86 -7.64 -12.19
CA ASP A 41 -10.90 -8.32 -11.40
C ASP A 41 -10.37 -9.48 -10.53
N ARG A 42 -9.08 -9.43 -10.18
CA ARG A 42 -8.40 -10.40 -9.29
C ARG A 42 -8.33 -9.84 -7.88
N THR A 43 -9.51 -9.60 -7.30
CA THR A 43 -9.64 -8.80 -6.07
C THR A 43 -9.02 -9.48 -4.85
N GLU A 44 -9.10 -10.80 -4.73
CA GLU A 44 -8.46 -11.58 -3.67
C GLU A 44 -6.94 -11.39 -3.66
N GLU A 45 -6.32 -11.52 -4.83
CA GLU A 45 -4.87 -11.40 -4.98
C GLU A 45 -4.39 -9.97 -4.77
N ALA A 46 -5.24 -8.98 -5.10
CA ALA A 46 -4.98 -7.59 -4.79
C ALA A 46 -4.94 -7.38 -3.27
N ILE A 47 -5.92 -7.90 -2.53
CA ILE A 47 -5.99 -7.80 -1.07
C ILE A 47 -4.75 -8.43 -0.44
N GLU A 48 -4.41 -9.67 -0.79
CA GLU A 48 -3.23 -10.37 -0.27
C GLU A 48 -1.95 -9.55 -0.52
N SER A 49 -1.81 -8.98 -1.72
CA SER A 49 -0.64 -8.21 -2.09
C SER A 49 -0.55 -6.88 -1.33
N PHE A 50 -1.66 -6.17 -1.12
CA PHE A 50 -1.66 -4.96 -0.29
C PHE A 50 -1.38 -5.28 1.19
N LEU A 51 -1.92 -6.37 1.74
CA LEU A 51 -1.62 -6.77 3.12
C LEU A 51 -0.14 -7.14 3.28
N THR A 52 0.42 -7.86 2.31
CA THR A 52 1.86 -8.16 2.27
C THR A 52 2.71 -6.88 2.28
N PHE A 53 2.30 -5.84 1.53
CA PHE A 53 2.95 -4.52 1.61
C PHE A 53 2.97 -4.02 3.05
N ILE A 54 1.81 -3.98 3.71
CA ILE A 54 1.63 -3.35 5.02
C ILE A 54 2.46 -4.10 6.07
N GLU A 55 2.38 -5.42 6.08
CA GLU A 55 3.13 -6.30 7.00
C GLU A 55 4.64 -6.18 6.81
N THR A 56 5.09 -6.00 5.57
CA THR A 56 6.51 -5.91 5.22
C THR A 56 7.07 -4.51 5.45
N TYR A 57 6.25 -3.47 5.32
CA TYR A 57 6.68 -2.07 5.38
C TYR A 57 6.67 -1.48 6.80
N ARG A 58 5.65 -1.79 7.61
CA ARG A 58 5.52 -1.28 8.99
C ARG A 58 6.73 -1.53 9.91
N PRO A 59 7.42 -2.68 9.84
CA PRO A 59 8.57 -2.95 10.70
C PRO A 59 9.86 -2.21 10.31
N LEU A 60 9.87 -1.47 9.20
CA LEU A 60 11.09 -0.82 8.72
C LEU A 60 11.43 0.43 9.53
N SER A 61 12.72 0.67 9.74
CA SER A 61 13.20 1.90 10.39
C SER A 61 12.86 3.18 9.61
N THR A 62 12.55 3.04 8.32
CA THR A 62 12.10 4.13 7.43
C THR A 62 10.57 4.22 7.33
N TYR A 63 9.84 3.52 8.20
CA TYR A 63 8.38 3.59 8.21
C TYR A 63 7.92 4.95 8.70
N GLU A 64 7.09 5.59 7.89
CA GLU A 64 6.34 6.79 8.25
C GLU A 64 4.85 6.41 8.19
N LYS A 65 4.08 6.79 9.22
CA LYS A 65 2.69 6.36 9.43
C LYS A 65 1.71 6.80 8.33
N ASP A 66 2.13 7.69 7.44
CA ASP A 66 1.34 8.17 6.31
C ASP A 66 1.54 7.34 5.03
N MET A 67 2.67 6.64 4.94
CA MET A 67 3.10 5.94 3.73
C MET A 67 2.30 4.65 3.44
N ASP A 68 1.62 4.07 4.43
CA ASP A 68 0.71 2.93 4.25
C ASP A 68 -0.78 3.35 4.09
N SER A 69 -1.09 4.64 4.15
CA SER A 69 -2.46 5.17 3.99
C SER A 69 -3.09 4.76 2.65
N ASN A 70 -2.31 4.83 1.56
CA ASN A 70 -2.79 4.47 0.21
C ASN A 70 -3.07 2.96 0.07
N PRO A 71 -2.15 2.05 0.45
CA PRO A 71 -2.43 0.61 0.52
C PRO A 71 -3.65 0.27 1.38
N ILE A 72 -3.81 0.86 2.56
CA ILE A 72 -4.96 0.62 3.45
C ILE A 72 -6.28 1.01 2.76
N LEU A 73 -6.31 2.17 2.10
CA LEU A 73 -7.48 2.62 1.34
C LEU A 73 -7.83 1.64 0.22
N ASN A 74 -6.83 1.15 -0.50
CA ASN A 74 -7.06 0.18 -1.57
C ASN A 74 -7.55 -1.18 -1.05
N VAL A 75 -7.08 -1.64 0.12
CA VAL A 75 -7.63 -2.85 0.76
C VAL A 75 -9.10 -2.65 1.13
N GLY A 76 -9.44 -1.51 1.75
CA GLY A 76 -10.83 -1.19 2.08
C GLY A 76 -11.71 -1.14 0.84
N PHE A 77 -11.22 -0.54 -0.26
CA PHE A 77 -11.93 -0.51 -1.52
C PHE A 77 -12.09 -1.91 -2.15
N ALA A 78 -11.07 -2.75 -2.09
CA ALA A 78 -11.12 -4.13 -2.57
C ALA A 78 -12.12 -4.99 -1.77
N TYR A 79 -12.17 -4.86 -0.44
CA TYR A 79 -13.20 -5.51 0.38
C TYR A 79 -14.61 -5.04 0.01
N ARG A 80 -14.78 -3.74 -0.22
CA ARG A 80 -16.06 -3.18 -0.69
C ARG A 80 -16.48 -3.77 -2.04
N LEU A 81 -15.57 -3.92 -3.00
CA LEU A 81 -15.87 -4.53 -4.31
C LEU A 81 -16.36 -5.97 -4.17
N LYS A 82 -15.87 -6.70 -3.17
CA LYS A 82 -16.33 -8.06 -2.84
C LYS A 82 -17.67 -8.12 -2.08
N GLY A 83 -18.21 -6.97 -1.67
CA GLY A 83 -19.37 -6.90 -0.80
C GLY A 83 -19.07 -7.15 0.68
N ASP A 84 -17.80 -7.27 1.07
CA ASP A 84 -17.40 -7.39 2.48
C ASP A 84 -17.31 -6.00 3.12
N LEU A 85 -18.48 -5.43 3.37
CA LEU A 85 -18.59 -4.08 3.93
C LEU A 85 -18.06 -3.98 5.35
N LYS A 86 -18.07 -5.08 6.11
CA LYS A 86 -17.56 -5.10 7.48
C LYS A 86 -16.04 -4.95 7.48
N SER A 87 -15.33 -5.80 6.75
CA SER A 87 -13.87 -5.69 6.66
C SER A 87 -13.42 -4.39 6.01
N ALA A 88 -14.18 -3.88 5.04
CA ALA A 88 -13.93 -2.56 4.47
C ALA A 88 -14.04 -1.45 5.53
N LEU A 89 -15.10 -1.44 6.34
CA LEU A 89 -15.30 -0.45 7.39
C LEU A 89 -14.23 -0.54 8.47
N ASP A 90 -13.92 -1.76 8.93
CA ASP A 90 -12.96 -2.00 10.01
C ASP A 90 -11.57 -1.47 9.62
N ILE A 91 -11.09 -1.80 8.42
CA ILE A 91 -9.75 -1.39 7.98
C ILE A 91 -9.66 0.11 7.66
N LEU A 92 -10.69 0.69 7.05
CA LEU A 92 -10.74 2.12 6.76
C LEU A 92 -10.83 2.95 8.04
N THR A 93 -11.58 2.48 9.04
CA THR A 93 -11.68 3.14 10.34
C THR A 93 -10.36 3.09 11.09
N ALA A 94 -9.66 1.95 11.07
CA ALA A 94 -8.33 1.82 11.66
C ALA A 94 -7.32 2.75 10.98
N GLY A 95 -7.30 2.75 9.63
CA GLY A 95 -6.42 3.64 8.86
C GLY A 95 -6.69 5.13 9.09
N LEU A 96 -7.97 5.51 9.20
CA LEU A 96 -8.33 6.88 9.53
C LEU A 96 -7.78 7.29 10.90
N LYS A 97 -7.98 6.46 11.94
CA LYS A 97 -7.43 6.72 13.28
C LYS A 97 -5.91 6.84 13.28
N ASP A 98 -5.23 5.96 12.55
CA ASP A 98 -3.77 6.01 12.42
C ASP A 98 -3.32 7.33 11.79
N ARG A 99 -4.01 7.76 10.72
CA ARG A 99 -3.71 9.02 10.04
C ARG A 99 -4.00 10.25 10.90
N GLU A 100 -5.15 10.29 11.56
CA GLU A 100 -5.53 11.37 12.47
C GLU A 100 -4.56 11.49 13.65
N SER A 101 -3.97 10.37 14.10
CA SER A 101 -2.95 10.38 15.16
C SER A 101 -1.67 11.14 14.77
N VAL A 102 -1.42 11.32 13.48
CA VAL A 102 -0.20 11.96 12.95
C VAL A 102 -0.48 13.39 12.53
N PHE A 103 -1.59 13.63 11.82
CA PHE A 103 -1.86 14.91 11.18
C PHE A 103 -3.05 15.68 11.78
N GLY A 104 -3.78 15.07 12.71
CA GLY A 104 -5.04 15.59 13.23
C GLY A 104 -6.25 15.24 12.35
N PRO A 105 -7.46 15.49 12.85
CA PRO A 105 -8.70 15.23 12.13
C PRO A 105 -8.82 16.14 10.91
N MET A 106 -9.44 15.62 9.83
CA MET A 106 -9.68 16.36 8.58
C MET A 106 -8.40 16.93 7.94
N ASP A 107 -7.27 16.26 8.12
CA ASP A 107 -6.00 16.65 7.55
C ASP A 107 -6.06 16.80 6.00
N SER A 108 -5.43 17.86 5.49
CA SER A 108 -5.36 18.17 4.05
C SER A 108 -4.04 17.79 3.39
N VAL A 109 -3.08 17.23 4.14
CA VAL A 109 -1.73 16.89 3.64
C VAL A 109 -1.79 15.96 2.43
N SER A 110 -2.78 15.06 2.34
CA SER A 110 -2.94 14.14 1.19
C SER A 110 -3.10 14.81 -0.17
N TYR A 111 -3.48 16.09 -0.22
CA TYR A 111 -3.73 16.83 -1.47
C TYR A 111 -2.85 18.07 -1.66
N GLN A 112 -1.91 18.32 -0.73
CA GLN A 112 -0.92 19.36 -0.91
C GLN A 112 0.20 18.83 -1.82
N TYR A 113 -0.03 18.86 -3.13
CA TYR A 113 1.08 18.89 -4.06
C TYR A 113 1.85 20.19 -3.80
N PHE A 114 2.99 20.11 -3.12
CA PHE A 114 3.97 21.18 -3.17
C PHE A 114 4.46 21.29 -4.62
N ILE A 115 3.82 22.17 -5.39
CA ILE A 115 4.34 22.64 -6.66
C ILE A 115 5.21 23.84 -6.29
N PRO A 116 6.55 23.72 -6.26
CA PRO A 116 7.38 24.91 -6.12
C PRO A 116 7.12 25.79 -7.33
N LEU A 117 6.54 26.97 -7.09
CA LEU A 117 6.52 28.03 -8.10
C LEU A 117 7.97 28.52 -8.24
N SER A 118 8.57 28.20 -9.38
CA SER A 118 9.85 28.73 -9.86
C SER A 118 9.74 30.20 -10.23
#